data_AF-X1UCK4-F1
#
_entry.id   AF-X1UCK4-F1
#
_cell.length_a   1.000
_cell.length_b   1.000
_cell.length_c   1.000
_cell.angle_alpha   90.00
_cell.angle_beta   90.00
_cell.angle_gamma   90.00
#
_symmetry.space_group_name_H-M   'P 1'
#
loop_
_entity.id
_entity.type
_entity.pdbx_description
1 polymer ?
#
loop_
_entity_poly.entity_id
_entity_poly.type
_entity_poly.pdbx_seq_one_letter_code
_entity_poly.pdbx_strand_id
1 'polypeptide(L)'
;MVTAEESTPPGKEFEENNFVDHAGCGKKVSLTYPYNNAYAAGGDIALTDGIKGTKNHSDGNWQGFRGDDLEAIIDLGEATDVEKISVSFLQNTGSRIFLPASVEFAVSEDGDNFM
;
A
#
# COMPACT_ATOMS: atom_id res chain seq x y z
N MET A 1 52.14 -10.47 1.46
CA MET A 1 51.18 -9.81 0.55
C MET A 1 49.83 -10.43 0.87
N VAL A 2 49.00 -9.71 1.62
CA VAL A 2 47.71 -10.22 2.14
C VAL A 2 46.67 -10.02 1.04
N THR A 3 46.02 -11.10 0.62
CA THR A 3 44.84 -11.04 -0.24
C THR A 3 43.66 -10.57 0.63
N ALA A 4 43.11 -9.41 0.34
CA ALA A 4 41.88 -8.95 0.96
C ALA A 4 40.71 -9.71 0.30
N GLU A 5 39.95 -10.46 1.11
CA GLU A 5 38.60 -10.86 0.74
C GLU A 5 37.72 -9.62 0.85
N GLU A 6 37.17 -9.17 -0.28
CA GLU A 6 36.14 -8.13 -0.30
C GLU A 6 34.89 -8.69 0.38
N SER A 7 34.65 -8.28 1.62
CA SER A 7 33.38 -8.51 2.29
C SER A 7 32.32 -7.66 1.60
N THR A 8 31.40 -8.29 0.89
CA THR A 8 30.16 -7.65 0.44
C THR A 8 29.56 -6.90 1.62
N PRO A 9 29.28 -5.59 1.53
CA PRO A 9 28.54 -4.89 2.58
C PRO A 9 27.20 -5.62 2.78
N PRO A 10 26.59 -5.59 3.98
CA PRO A 10 25.26 -6.15 4.18
C PRO A 10 24.28 -5.37 3.31
N GLY A 11 24.14 -5.82 2.07
CA GLY A 11 23.16 -5.35 1.14
C GLY A 11 21.82 -5.73 1.71
N LYS A 12 20.86 -4.79 1.69
CA LYS A 12 19.45 -5.12 1.83
C LYS A 12 19.20 -6.39 1.01
N GLU A 13 18.79 -7.47 1.67
CA GLU A 13 18.21 -8.60 0.97
C GLU A 13 17.13 -7.99 0.07
N PHE A 14 17.29 -8.12 -1.24
CA PHE A 14 16.24 -7.72 -2.17
C PHE A 14 15.11 -8.72 -1.91
N GLU A 15 14.14 -8.31 -1.08
CA GLU A 15 12.96 -9.11 -0.80
C GLU A 15 12.28 -9.47 -2.13
N GLU A 16 11.91 -10.74 -2.26
CA GLU A 16 11.27 -11.33 -3.44
C GLU A 16 10.19 -10.42 -4.01
N ASN A 17 10.15 -10.28 -5.35
CA ASN A 17 9.24 -9.43 -6.12
C ASN A 17 7.83 -9.27 -5.50
N ASN A 18 7.65 -8.22 -4.68
CA ASN A 18 6.36 -7.85 -4.09
C ASN A 18 5.47 -7.04 -5.04
N PHE A 19 5.80 -7.07 -6.34
CA PHE A 19 5.04 -6.34 -7.34
C PHE A 19 3.77 -7.11 -7.71
N VAL A 20 2.64 -6.42 -7.74
CA VAL A 20 1.36 -6.94 -8.18
C VAL A 20 0.84 -6.02 -9.27
N ASP A 21 0.55 -6.60 -10.42
CA ASP A 21 -0.06 -5.90 -11.54
C ASP A 21 -1.59 -5.97 -11.46
N HIS A 22 -2.27 -4.84 -11.67
CA HIS A 22 -3.73 -4.72 -11.68
C HIS A 22 -4.18 -3.41 -12.34
N ALA A 23 -5.47 -3.30 -12.71
CA ALA A 23 -6.02 -2.14 -13.40
C ALA A 23 -5.86 -0.80 -12.64
N GLY A 24 -5.80 -0.86 -11.31
CA GLY A 24 -5.55 0.31 -10.45
C GLY A 24 -4.10 0.82 -10.43
N CYS A 25 -3.14 0.13 -11.06
CA CYS A 25 -1.73 0.53 -10.98
C CYS A 25 -1.49 1.90 -11.63
N GLY A 26 -0.83 2.81 -10.90
CA GLY A 26 -0.53 4.17 -11.34
C GLY A 26 -1.75 5.09 -11.45
N LYS A 27 -2.92 4.66 -10.98
CA LYS A 27 -4.14 5.45 -11.00
C LYS A 27 -4.14 6.49 -9.89
N LYS A 28 -4.93 7.54 -10.06
CA LYS A 28 -5.00 8.64 -9.10
C LYS A 28 -5.76 8.19 -7.86
N VAL A 29 -5.19 8.45 -6.69
CA VAL A 29 -5.84 8.24 -5.39
C VAL A 29 -6.21 9.58 -4.78
N SER A 30 -7.41 9.70 -4.24
CA SER A 30 -7.84 10.82 -3.41
C SER A 30 -8.19 10.27 -2.03
N LEU A 31 -7.52 10.78 -0.99
CA LEU A 31 -7.78 10.40 0.39
C LEU A 31 -8.62 11.47 1.07
N THR A 32 -9.69 11.08 1.76
CA THR A 32 -10.48 12.02 2.57
C THR A 32 -9.71 12.44 3.82
N TYR A 33 -8.98 11.51 4.43
CA TYR A 33 -8.15 11.73 5.60
C TYR A 33 -6.68 11.48 5.29
N PRO A 34 -5.75 12.28 5.84
CA PRO A 34 -4.33 12.12 5.57
C PRO A 34 -3.76 10.86 6.24
N TYR A 35 -2.84 10.19 5.55
CA TYR A 35 -1.99 9.18 6.18
C TYR A 35 -1.04 9.81 7.20
N ASN A 36 -0.51 8.98 8.09
CA ASN A 36 0.52 9.41 9.03
C ASN A 36 1.87 9.54 8.31
N ASN A 37 2.50 10.71 8.39
CA ASN A 37 3.80 10.98 7.75
C ASN A 37 4.92 10.02 8.17
N ALA A 38 4.86 9.42 9.37
CA ALA A 38 5.84 8.42 9.80
C ALA A 38 5.71 7.08 9.05
N TYR A 39 4.56 6.86 8.40
CA TYR A 39 4.20 5.67 7.63
C TYR A 39 3.56 6.10 6.31
N ALA A 40 4.27 6.91 5.52
CA ALA A 40 3.76 7.46 4.26
C ALA A 40 3.79 6.44 3.10
N ALA A 41 4.64 5.43 3.20
CA ALA A 41 4.98 4.52 2.09
C ALA A 41 5.36 5.28 0.81
N GLY A 42 4.75 4.92 -0.34
CA GLY A 42 4.86 5.65 -1.61
C GLY A 42 4.12 7.00 -1.65
N GLY A 43 3.62 7.51 -0.52
CA GLY A 43 2.85 8.75 -0.42
C GLY A 43 1.50 8.63 -1.12
N ASP A 44 1.17 9.63 -1.93
CA ASP A 44 -0.17 9.78 -2.53
C ASP A 44 -0.52 8.66 -3.54
N ILE A 45 0.47 7.86 -3.97
CA ILE A 45 0.26 6.73 -4.89
C ILE A 45 0.41 5.36 -4.20
N ALA A 46 0.66 5.30 -2.89
CA ALA A 46 1.03 4.07 -2.19
C ALA A 46 0.00 2.94 -2.33
N LEU A 47 -1.29 3.28 -2.46
CA LEU A 47 -2.36 2.28 -2.62
C LEU A 47 -2.44 1.71 -4.05
N THR A 48 -1.71 2.29 -4.99
CA THR A 48 -1.79 2.03 -6.44
C THR A 48 -0.40 1.87 -7.08
N ASP A 49 0.68 1.81 -6.32
CA ASP A 49 2.04 1.70 -6.87
C ASP A 49 2.42 0.26 -7.25
N GLY A 50 1.54 -0.71 -6.95
CA GLY A 50 1.73 -2.12 -7.23
C GLY A 50 2.68 -2.81 -6.27
N ILE A 51 3.14 -2.15 -5.19
CA ILE A 51 4.13 -2.71 -4.26
C ILE A 51 3.42 -3.19 -2.99
N LYS A 52 3.54 -4.48 -2.67
CA LYS A 52 3.03 -5.03 -1.41
C LYS A 52 4.03 -4.87 -0.28
N GLY A 53 3.51 -4.52 0.90
CA GLY A 53 4.27 -4.59 2.13
C GLY A 53 4.50 -6.01 2.64
N THR A 54 5.58 -6.19 3.38
CA THR A 54 5.97 -7.47 4.00
C THR A 54 5.47 -7.55 5.44
N LYS A 55 5.93 -8.57 6.17
CA LYS A 55 5.61 -8.69 7.60
C LYS A 55 6.32 -7.63 8.45
N ASN A 56 7.28 -6.90 7.88
CA ASN A 56 7.96 -5.81 8.55
C ASN A 56 7.22 -4.49 8.30
N HIS A 57 6.62 -3.92 9.35
CA HIS A 57 5.91 -2.64 9.28
C HIS A 57 6.79 -1.44 8.89
N SER A 58 8.11 -1.58 8.98
CA SER A 58 9.09 -0.53 8.67
C SER A 58 9.81 -0.77 7.35
N ASP A 59 9.26 -1.64 6.49
CA ASP A 59 9.80 -1.90 5.14
C ASP A 59 9.64 -0.70 4.18
N GLY A 60 8.78 0.25 4.53
CA GLY A 60 8.49 1.44 3.74
C GLY A 60 7.36 1.26 2.73
N ASN A 61 6.62 0.16 2.78
CA ASN A 61 5.53 -0.16 1.84
C ASN A 61 4.15 -0.20 2.50
N TRP A 62 4.07 0.10 3.80
CA TRP A 62 2.81 0.22 4.54
C TRP A 62 2.43 1.68 4.75
N GLN A 63 1.27 2.07 4.24
CA GLN A 63 0.67 3.37 4.54
C GLN A 63 -0.15 3.29 5.84
N GLY A 64 0.17 4.13 6.82
CA GLY A 64 -0.40 4.06 8.16
C GLY A 64 -1.46 5.11 8.43
N PHE A 65 -2.56 4.70 9.07
CA PHE A 65 -3.66 5.57 9.50
C PHE A 65 -3.86 5.44 11.01
N ARG A 66 -4.16 6.55 11.68
CA ARG A 66 -4.37 6.59 13.14
C ARG A 66 -5.34 7.70 13.51
N GLY A 67 -6.46 7.32 14.12
CA GLY A 67 -7.49 8.25 14.59
C GLY A 67 -8.67 8.29 13.63
N ASP A 68 -8.39 8.51 12.35
CA ASP A 68 -9.37 8.49 11.26
C ASP A 68 -9.26 7.21 10.42
N ASP A 69 -10.31 6.94 9.65
CA ASP A 69 -10.40 5.80 8.75
C ASP A 69 -9.57 6.02 7.46
N LEU A 70 -9.18 4.92 6.82
CA LEU A 70 -8.75 4.96 5.42
C LEU A 70 -10.01 5.05 4.55
N GLU A 71 -10.30 6.25 4.07
CA GLU A 71 -11.31 6.51 3.04
C GLU A 71 -10.60 7.01 1.78
N ALA A 72 -10.68 6.23 0.70
CA ALA A 72 -9.93 6.45 -0.52
C ALA A 72 -10.81 6.27 -1.76
N ILE A 73 -10.68 7.19 -2.72
CA ILE A 73 -11.24 7.08 -4.07
C ILE A 73 -10.10 6.81 -5.05
N ILE A 74 -10.19 5.72 -5.81
CA ILE A 74 -9.26 5.40 -6.89
C ILE A 74 -9.95 5.65 -8.22
N ASP A 75 -9.45 6.63 -8.97
CA ASP A 75 -9.97 6.98 -10.29
C ASP A 75 -9.28 6.13 -11.38
N LEU A 76 -10.00 5.15 -11.93
CA LEU A 76 -9.50 4.27 -12.99
C LEU A 76 -9.32 4.98 -14.33
N GLY A 77 -9.88 6.18 -14.51
CA GLY A 77 -9.76 7.03 -15.70
C GLY A 77 -10.66 6.64 -16.88
N GLU A 78 -11.12 5.38 -16.93
CA GLU A 78 -12.09 4.89 -17.90
C GLU A 78 -12.96 3.79 -17.31
N ALA A 79 -14.14 3.56 -17.89
CA ALA A 79 -15.01 2.45 -17.50
C ALA A 79 -14.26 1.13 -17.63
N THR A 80 -14.10 0.42 -16.51
CA THR A 80 -13.27 -0.77 -16.40
C THR A 80 -14.10 -1.88 -15.76
N ASP A 81 -14.15 -3.05 -16.40
CA ASP A 81 -14.77 -4.23 -15.80
C ASP A 81 -13.93 -4.73 -14.61
N VAL A 82 -14.49 -4.65 -13.40
CA VAL A 82 -13.83 -5.06 -12.15
C VAL A 82 -14.39 -6.40 -11.67
N GLU A 83 -13.61 -7.46 -11.81
CA GLU A 83 -14.00 -8.80 -11.33
C GLU A 83 -13.59 -9.04 -9.86
N LYS A 84 -12.54 -8.36 -9.40
CA LYS A 84 -11.95 -8.61 -8.08
C LYS A 84 -11.32 -7.34 -7.51
N ILE A 85 -11.66 -7.06 -6.26
CA ILE A 85 -10.98 -6.06 -5.44
C ILE A 85 -10.26 -6.79 -4.31
N SER A 86 -9.06 -6.36 -3.95
CA SER A 86 -8.26 -6.96 -2.89
C SER A 86 -7.43 -5.90 -2.20
N VAL A 87 -7.34 -6.01 -0.88
CA VAL A 87 -6.54 -5.14 -0.02
C VAL A 87 -5.79 -6.01 0.98
N SER A 88 -4.60 -5.58 1.39
CA SER A 88 -3.81 -6.25 2.41
C SER A 88 -3.68 -5.36 3.63
N PHE A 89 -3.77 -5.94 4.82
CA PHE A 89 -3.55 -5.24 6.08
C PHE A 89 -2.46 -5.95 6.88
N LEU A 90 -1.68 -5.17 7.61
CA LEU A 90 -0.70 -5.71 8.55
C LEU A 90 -1.31 -5.79 9.94
N GLN A 91 -1.12 -6.92 10.63
CA GLN A 91 -1.40 -7.04 12.05
C GLN A 91 -0.10 -7.31 12.82
N ASN A 92 0.23 -6.41 13.74
CA ASN A 92 1.32 -6.58 14.69
C ASN A 92 0.96 -5.88 16.00
N THR A 93 0.33 -6.62 16.91
CA THR A 93 -0.18 -6.09 18.17
C THR A 93 0.94 -5.60 19.10
N GLY A 94 2.15 -6.18 19.02
CA GLY A 94 3.33 -5.70 19.75
C GLY A 94 3.73 -4.29 19.37
N SER A 95 3.55 -3.93 18.09
CA SER A 95 3.73 -2.58 17.55
C SER A 95 2.44 -1.75 17.55
N ARG A 96 1.35 -2.23 18.17
CA ARG A 96 0.02 -1.58 18.18
C ARG A 96 -0.56 -1.34 16.79
N ILE A 97 -0.29 -2.25 15.85
CA ILE A 97 -0.87 -2.27 14.50
C ILE A 97 -1.99 -3.31 14.50
N PHE A 98 -3.21 -2.86 14.25
CA PHE A 98 -4.41 -3.68 14.30
C PHE A 98 -5.06 -3.75 12.91
N LEU A 99 -5.81 -4.82 12.66
CA LEU A 99 -6.69 -4.89 11.50
C LEU A 99 -7.80 -3.83 11.61
N PRO A 100 -8.35 -3.36 10.47
CA PRO A 100 -9.55 -2.53 10.49
C PRO A 100 -10.74 -3.32 11.07
N ALA A 101 -11.70 -2.61 11.66
CA ALA A 101 -12.90 -3.22 12.21
C ALA A 101 -13.85 -3.76 11.12
N SER A 102 -13.89 -3.07 9.98
CA SER A 102 -14.65 -3.45 8.78
C SER A 102 -13.92 -2.93 7.53
N VAL A 103 -14.29 -3.46 6.37
CA VAL A 103 -13.82 -3.00 5.07
C VAL A 103 -15.04 -2.94 4.16
N GLU A 104 -15.24 -1.81 3.53
CA GLU A 104 -16.32 -1.58 2.57
C GLU A 104 -15.69 -1.19 1.23
N PHE A 105 -16.29 -1.71 0.15
CA PHE A 105 -15.94 -1.36 -1.21
C PHE A 105 -17.19 -0.88 -1.91
N ALA A 106 -17.08 0.22 -2.63
CA ALA A 106 -18.14 0.72 -3.48
C ALA A 106 -17.54 1.09 -4.84
N VAL A 107 -18.37 1.01 -5.88
CA VAL A 107 -17.99 1.36 -7.26
C VAL A 107 -18.87 2.49 -7.78
N SER A 108 -18.35 3.27 -8.71
CA SER A 108 -19.06 4.41 -9.32
C SER A 108 -18.65 4.57 -10.78
N GLU A 109 -19.62 4.91 -11.64
CA GLU A 109 -19.40 5.28 -13.04
C GLU A 109 -19.32 6.81 -13.24
N ASP A 110 -19.83 7.59 -12.29
CA ASP A 110 -19.94 9.06 -12.39
C ASP A 110 -19.07 9.83 -11.38
N GLY A 111 -18.52 9.15 -10.37
CA GLY A 111 -17.71 9.73 -9.30
C GLY A 111 -18.52 10.40 -8.19
N ASP A 112 -19.85 10.42 -8.29
CA ASP A 112 -20.75 11.07 -7.34
C ASP A 112 -21.64 10.04 -6.60
N ASN A 113 -22.09 9.00 -7.30
CA ASN A 113 -22.95 7.95 -6.76
C ASN A 113 -22.16 6.64 -6.65
N PHE A 114 -22.02 6.15 -5.41
CA PHE A 114 -21.30 4.93 -5.09
C PHE A 114 -22.26 3.82 -4.65
N MET A 115 -22.05 2.60 -5.17
CA MET A 115 -22.89 1.41 -4.93
C MET A 115 -22.11 0.24 -4.35
#